data_AF-A0A963HPF0-F1
#
_entry.id   AF-A0A963HPF0-F1
#
_cell.length_a   1.000
_cell.length_b   1.000
_cell.length_c   1.000
_cell.angle_alpha   90.00
_cell.angle_beta   90.00
_cell.angle_gamma   90.00
#
_symmetry.space_group_name_H-M   'P 1'
#
loop_
_entity.id
_entity.type
_entity.pdbx_description
1 polymer ?
#
loop_
_entity_poly.entity_id
_entity_poly.type
_entity_poly.pdbx_seq_one_letter_code
_entity_poly.pdbx_strand_id
1 'polypeptide(L)'
;MFALVDGNNFYVSCERVFNPHLIDRPVVVLSNNDGCAVARSEEAKALGIKMGVPWFQVQALARKHGVIALSSNYTLYADMSNRMMTVLGQFAPQEIYSIDESFLHFS
;
A
#
# COMPACT_ATOMS: atom_id res chain seq x y z
N MET A 1 5.83 19.91 19.25
CA MET A 1 6.08 18.47 19.01
C MET A 1 5.50 18.08 17.65
N PHE A 2 6.17 17.21 16.90
CA PHE A 2 5.67 16.70 15.62
C PHE A 2 5.46 15.19 15.71
N ALA A 3 4.45 14.68 15.02
CA ALA A 3 4.27 13.26 14.78
C ALA A 3 4.12 13.01 13.27
N LEU A 4 4.84 12.02 12.74
CA LEU A 4 4.63 11.51 11.38
C LEU A 4 3.72 10.29 11.44
N VAL A 5 2.66 10.30 10.64
CA VAL A 5 1.78 9.17 10.42
C VAL A 5 2.03 8.63 9.01
N ASP A 6 2.25 7.32 8.89
CA ASP A 6 2.57 6.60 7.64
C ASP A 6 1.71 5.32 7.54
N GLY A 7 1.03 5.15 6.41
CA GLY A 7 0.20 4.00 6.09
C GLY A 7 1.00 2.76 5.69
N ASN A 8 1.09 1.78 6.60
CA ASN A 8 1.76 0.50 6.31
C ASN A 8 1.20 -0.20 5.06
N ASN A 9 2.08 -0.50 4.10
CA ASN A 9 1.75 -1.23 2.88
C ASN A 9 0.51 -0.65 2.18
N PHE A 10 0.39 0.68 2.12
CA PHE A 10 -0.86 1.40 1.96
C PHE A 10 -1.82 0.83 0.91
N TYR A 11 -1.36 0.60 -0.33
CA TYR A 11 -2.24 0.08 -1.39
C TYR A 11 -2.73 -1.35 -1.11
N VAL A 12 -1.86 -2.23 -0.58
CA VAL A 12 -2.26 -3.59 -0.18
C VAL A 12 -3.26 -3.53 0.97
N SER A 13 -3.05 -2.62 1.92
CA SER A 13 -3.97 -2.40 3.04
C SER A 13 -5.33 -1.88 2.56
N CYS A 14 -5.37 -0.99 1.56
CA CYS A 14 -6.61 -0.53 0.93
C CYS A 14 -7.39 -1.68 0.29
N GLU A 15 -6.72 -2.56 -0.46
CA GLU A 15 -7.33 -3.74 -1.07
C GLU A 15 -7.89 -4.70 0.00
N ARG A 16 -7.17 -4.91 1.10
CA ARG A 16 -7.59 -5.77 2.22
C ARG A 16 -8.83 -5.28 2.95
N VAL A 17 -9.07 -3.96 3.01
CA VAL A 17 -10.28 -3.39 3.63
C VAL A 17 -11.55 -3.88 2.93
N PHE A 18 -11.51 -4.04 1.61
CA PHE A 18 -12.67 -4.46 0.81
C PHE A 18 -12.63 -5.93 0.40
N ASN A 19 -11.47 -6.59 0.52
CA ASN A 19 -11.32 -8.01 0.28
C ASN A 19 -10.53 -8.70 1.41
N PRO A 20 -11.22 -9.11 2.49
CA PRO A 20 -10.58 -9.78 3.63
C PRO A 20 -9.88 -11.10 3.29
N HIS A 21 -10.19 -11.75 2.16
CA HIS A 21 -9.49 -12.97 1.71
C HIS A 21 -8.02 -12.74 1.38
N LEU A 22 -7.58 -11.48 1.27
CA LEU A 22 -6.20 -11.07 1.03
C LEU A 22 -5.36 -10.96 2.31
N ILE A 23 -5.97 -11.08 3.49
CA ILE A 23 -5.28 -11.08 4.78
C ILE A 23 -4.45 -12.37 4.90
N ASP A 24 -3.23 -12.26 5.43
CA ASP A 24 -2.26 -13.36 5.58
C ASP A 24 -1.84 -14.03 4.24
N ARG A 25 -2.08 -13.36 3.11
CA ARG A 25 -1.70 -13.82 1.76
C ARG A 25 -0.58 -12.96 1.19
N PRO A 26 0.34 -13.55 0.40
CA PRO A 26 1.32 -12.78 -0.35
C PRO A 26 0.63 -12.03 -1.50
N VAL A 27 0.46 -10.73 -1.30
CA VAL A 27 -0.16 -9.80 -2.25
C VAL A 27 0.84 -8.75 -2.72
N VAL A 28 0.78 -8.42 -4.00
CA VAL A 28 1.42 -7.23 -4.59
C VAL A 28 0.41 -6.41 -5.36
N VAL A 29 0.55 -5.09 -5.30
CA VAL A 29 -0.13 -4.16 -6.21
C VAL A 29 0.88 -3.74 -7.27
N LEU A 30 0.49 -3.81 -8.53
CA LEU A 30 1.30 -3.49 -9.69
C LEU A 30 1.02 -2.06 -10.18
N SER A 31 2.02 -1.41 -10.78
CA SER A 31 1.89 -0.09 -11.40
C SER A 31 0.88 -0.08 -12.56
N ASN A 32 0.65 1.09 -13.16
CA ASN A 32 0.01 1.18 -14.48
C ASN A 32 0.61 0.17 -15.47
N ASN A 33 -0.26 -0.46 -16.26
CA ASN A 33 0.05 -1.54 -17.19
C ASN A 33 0.75 -2.76 -16.55
N ASP A 34 0.59 -2.95 -15.24
CA ASP A 34 1.11 -4.10 -14.49
C ASP A 34 2.64 -4.29 -14.60
N GLY A 35 3.37 -3.18 -14.80
CA GLY A 35 4.79 -3.19 -15.11
C GLY A 35 5.68 -3.60 -13.93
N CYS A 36 5.45 -3.01 -12.75
CA CYS A 36 6.30 -3.20 -11.57
C CYS A 36 5.48 -3.36 -10.30
N ALA A 37 6.00 -4.09 -9.30
CA ALA A 37 5.37 -4.16 -7.97
C ALA A 37 5.60 -2.85 -7.18
N VAL A 38 4.53 -2.07 -6.98
CA VAL A 38 4.57 -0.74 -6.34
C VAL A 38 4.11 -0.76 -4.88
N ALA A 39 3.36 -1.79 -4.46
CA ALA A 39 3.11 -2.06 -3.05
C ALA A 39 3.09 -3.57 -2.81
N ARG A 40 3.47 -3.98 -1.60
CA ARG A 40 3.75 -5.39 -1.26
C ARG A 40 3.33 -5.65 0.18
N SER A 41 2.58 -6.72 0.39
CA SER A 41 2.31 -7.29 1.71
C SER A 41 3.61 -7.74 2.40
N GLU A 42 3.60 -7.90 3.73
CA GLU A 42 4.76 -8.43 4.45
C GLU A 42 5.12 -9.84 3.98
N GLU A 43 4.10 -10.63 3.65
CA GLU A 43 4.17 -11.98 3.12
C GLU A 43 4.88 -11.99 1.75
N ALA A 44 4.57 -11.01 0.88
CA ALA A 44 5.29 -10.85 -0.39
C ALA A 44 6.72 -10.34 -0.20
N LYS A 45 6.97 -9.46 0.78
CA LYS A 45 8.33 -9.00 1.13
C LYS A 45 9.19 -10.16 1.63
N ALA A 46 8.63 -11.05 2.47
CA ALA A 46 9.32 -12.23 2.99
C ALA A 46 9.75 -13.21 1.90
N LEU A 47 9.04 -13.24 0.77
CA LEU A 47 9.43 -14.01 -0.43
C LEU A 47 10.57 -13.36 -1.23
N GLY A 48 11.02 -12.16 -0.84
CA GLY A 48 12.10 -11.44 -1.51
C GLY A 48 11.65 -10.54 -2.67
N ILE A 49 10.35 -10.29 -2.81
CA ILE A 49 9.83 -9.36 -3.84
C ILE A 49 10.22 -7.92 -3.43
N LYS A 50 11.12 -7.32 -4.21
CA LYS A 50 11.65 -5.98 -3.96
C LYS A 50 10.69 -4.88 -4.43
N MET A 51 10.86 -3.67 -3.88
CA MET A 51 10.09 -2.51 -4.32
C MET A 51 10.44 -2.15 -5.76
N GLY A 52 9.45 -1.85 -6.57
CA GLY A 52 9.67 -1.42 -7.95
C GLY A 52 10.25 -2.50 -8.86
N VAL A 53 10.31 -3.77 -8.40
CA VAL A 53 10.79 -4.87 -9.25
C VAL A 53 9.85 -5.04 -10.44
N PRO A 54 10.38 -5.11 -11.68
CA PRO A 54 9.55 -5.41 -12.84
C PRO A 54 8.85 -6.75 -12.65
N TRP A 55 7.53 -6.78 -12.85
CA TRP A 55 6.70 -7.94 -12.51
C TRP A 55 7.14 -9.19 -13.26
N PHE A 56 7.51 -9.05 -14.53
CA PHE A 56 7.97 -10.17 -15.36
C PHE A 56 9.18 -10.91 -14.76
N GLN A 57 10.06 -10.23 -14.02
CA GLN A 57 11.24 -10.84 -13.41
C GLN A 57 10.89 -11.75 -12.24
N VAL A 58 9.76 -11.49 -11.57
CA VAL A 58 9.33 -12.23 -10.37
C VAL A 58 8.13 -13.15 -10.64
N GLN A 59 7.58 -13.19 -11.86
CA GLN A 59 6.42 -14.03 -12.21
C GLN A 59 6.62 -15.52 -11.89
N ALA A 60 7.82 -16.08 -12.10
CA ALA A 60 8.09 -17.48 -11.81
C ALA A 60 8.02 -17.76 -10.30
N LEU A 61 8.65 -16.90 -9.50
CA LEU A 61 8.58 -16.94 -8.04
C LEU A 61 7.13 -16.75 -7.55
N ALA A 62 6.42 -15.77 -8.13
CA ALA A 62 5.04 -15.47 -7.81
C ALA A 62 4.13 -16.67 -8.01
N ARG A 63 4.23 -17.34 -9.17
CA ARG A 63 3.48 -18.57 -9.46
C ARG A 63 3.82 -19.69 -8.49
N LYS A 64 5.10 -19.89 -8.17
CA LYS A 64 5.55 -20.93 -7.24
C LYS A 64 4.97 -20.75 -5.83
N HIS A 65 4.84 -19.51 -5.37
CA HIS A 65 4.40 -19.20 -4.00
C HIS A 65 2.94 -18.72 -3.92
N GLY A 66 2.19 -18.75 -5.01
CA GLY A 66 0.79 -18.33 -5.04
C GLY A 66 0.59 -16.85 -4.72
N VAL A 67 1.52 -15.99 -5.16
CA VAL A 67 1.43 -14.53 -4.98
C VAL A 67 0.28 -13.98 -5.80
N ILE A 68 -0.58 -13.21 -5.15
CA ILE A 68 -1.72 -12.52 -5.76
C ILE A 68 -1.22 -11.17 -6.26
N ALA A 69 -1.34 -10.93 -7.57
CA ALA A 69 -1.02 -9.65 -8.16
C ALA A 69 -2.31 -8.92 -8.55
N LEU A 70 -2.41 -7.67 -8.12
CA LEU A 70 -3.54 -6.79 -8.40
C LEU A 70 -3.06 -5.59 -9.22
N SER A 71 -3.79 -5.23 -10.26
CA SER A 71 -3.58 -3.95 -10.95
C SER A 71 -3.94 -2.79 -10.01
N SER A 72 -3.23 -1.67 -10.12
CA SER A 72 -3.50 -0.51 -9.25
C SER A 72 -4.92 0.04 -9.41
N ASN A 73 -5.62 0.20 -8.28
CA ASN A 73 -6.87 0.91 -8.18
C ASN A 73 -6.68 2.30 -7.54
N TYR A 74 -6.12 3.25 -8.31
CA TYR A 74 -5.79 4.58 -7.78
C TYR A 74 -7.00 5.38 -7.26
N THR A 75 -8.20 5.14 -7.81
CA THR A 75 -9.44 5.74 -7.30
C THR A 75 -9.73 5.28 -5.88
N LEU A 76 -9.62 3.97 -5.61
CA LEU A 76 -9.76 3.42 -4.27
C LEU A 76 -8.69 3.98 -3.32
N TYR A 77 -7.44 4.03 -3.76
CA TYR A 77 -6.33 4.47 -2.90
C TYR A 77 -6.47 5.96 -2.53
N ALA A 78 -6.91 6.80 -3.47
CA ALA A 78 -7.19 8.20 -3.20
C ALA A 78 -8.37 8.39 -2.24
N ASP A 79 -9.45 7.61 -2.38
CA ASP A 79 -10.58 7.66 -1.44
C ASP A 79 -10.15 7.27 -0.02
N MET A 80 -9.42 6.16 0.12
CA MET A 80 -8.90 5.69 1.41
C MET A 80 -7.93 6.69 2.04
N SER A 81 -7.08 7.32 1.23
CA SER A 81 -6.18 8.39 1.67
C SER A 81 -6.96 9.57 2.23
N ASN A 82 -7.94 10.08 1.48
CA ASN A 82 -8.78 11.20 1.93
C ASN A 82 -9.47 10.89 3.26
N ARG A 83 -9.97 9.66 3.44
CA ARG A 83 -10.59 9.21 4.69
C ARG A 83 -9.59 9.17 5.85
N MET A 84 -8.39 8.65 5.62
CA MET A 84 -7.31 8.65 6.61
C MET A 84 -6.93 10.08 7.02
N MET A 85 -6.64 10.96 6.06
CA MET A 85 -6.26 12.36 6.33
C MET A 85 -7.40 13.14 7.01
N THR A 86 -8.66 12.87 6.65
CA THR A 86 -9.82 13.49 7.32
C THR A 86 -9.87 13.12 8.80
N VAL A 87 -9.58 11.87 9.15
CA VAL A 87 -9.53 11.43 10.55
C VAL A 87 -8.33 12.05 11.27
N LEU A 88 -7.14 12.04 10.67
CA LEU A 88 -5.93 12.62 11.27
C LEU A 88 -6.08 14.11 11.56
N GLY A 89 -6.68 14.87 10.65
CA GLY A 89 -6.90 16.31 10.79
C GLY A 89 -7.83 16.72 11.94
N GLN A 90 -8.54 15.76 12.56
CA GLN A 90 -9.35 16.03 13.76
C GLN A 90 -8.51 16.15 15.03
N PHE A 91 -7.27 15.65 15.02
CA PHE A 91 -6.42 15.59 16.22
C PHE A 91 -5.47 16.77 16.36
N ALA A 92 -5.00 17.33 15.24
CA ALA A 92 -4.05 18.44 15.19
C ALA A 92 -4.04 19.08 13.80
N PRO A 93 -3.52 20.32 13.65
CA PRO A 93 -3.12 20.83 12.35
C PRO A 93 -2.21 19.82 11.64
N GLN A 94 -2.49 19.56 10.37
CA GLN A 94 -1.79 18.55 9.58
C GLN A 94 -1.15 19.14 8.33
N GLU A 95 -0.02 18.59 7.93
CA GLU A 95 0.58 18.75 6.62
C GLU A 95 0.51 17.39 5.89
N ILE A 96 -0.25 17.34 4.79
CA ILE A 96 -0.37 16.12 3.97
C ILE A 96 0.86 16.07 3.07
N TYR A 97 1.72 15.07 3.29
CA TYR A 97 3.01 14.95 2.60
C TYR A 97 2.90 14.07 1.35
N SER A 98 2.17 12.96 1.44
CA SER A 98 1.94 12.04 0.34
C SER A 98 0.58 11.34 0.48
N ILE A 99 0.32 10.30 -0.32
CA ILE A 99 -0.96 9.58 -0.29
C ILE A 99 -1.16 8.80 1.00
N ASP A 100 -0.09 8.37 1.66
CA ASP A 100 -0.09 7.58 2.88
C ASP A 100 0.62 8.25 4.06
N GLU A 101 1.17 9.46 3.87
CA GLU A 101 1.94 10.15 4.90
C GLU A 101 1.37 11.54 5.25
N SER A 102 1.32 11.84 6.55
CA SER A 102 0.98 13.17 7.06
C SER A 102 1.72 13.52 8.35
N PHE A 103 2.15 14.77 8.46
CA PHE A 103 2.72 15.33 9.68
C PHE A 103 1.63 16.01 10.51
N LEU A 104 1.57 15.70 11.80
CA LEU A 104 0.69 16.34 12.79
C LEU A 104 1.50 17.26 13.71
N HIS A 105 0.98 18.46 13.93
CA HIS A 105 1.62 19.52 14.71
C HIS A 105 0.96 19.65 16.09
N PHE A 106 1.62 19.17 17.13
CA PHE A 106 1.16 19.31 18.52
C PHE A 106 1.96 20.42 19.20
N SER A 107 1.29 21.45 19.72
CA SER A 107 1.93 22.47 20.56
C SER A 107 2.27 21.92 21.93
#